data_AF-D9CIA4-F1
#
_entry.id   AF-D9CIA4-F1
#
_cell.length_a   1.000
_cell.length_b   1.000
_cell.length_c   1.000
_cell.angle_alpha   90.00
_cell.angle_beta   90.00
_cell.angle_gamma   90.00
#
_symmetry.space_group_name_H-M   'P 1'
#
loop_
_entity.id
_entity.type
_entity.pdbx_description
1 polymer ?
#
loop_
_entity_poly.entity_id
_entity_poly.type
_entity_poly.pdbx_seq_one_letter_code
_entity_poly.pdbx_strand_id
1 'polypeptide(L)'
;MCYFWAGSYEPDRPDSGDFKASDKGKELDGWPGEHWLDLNSDNVRDIMSKRIKLAAQKGCDAIDPDNIDAYDNDNGLGLTQDDSVDYVKFISETAASFNISTGLKNGGDIIPSVLSLVQFSVNEQCVEMTECDTFSAFVNASKPVFHI
;
A
#
# COMPACT_ATOMS: atom_id res chain seq x y z
N MET A 1 -13.07 -3.62 -6.12
CA MET A 1 -11.72 -3.29 -5.62
C MET A 1 -11.17 -2.14 -6.45
N CYS A 2 -10.66 -1.10 -5.81
CA CYS A 2 -10.12 0.09 -6.46
C CYS A 2 -8.65 0.24 -6.10
N TYR A 3 -7.80 0.09 -7.11
CA TYR A 3 -6.36 0.22 -7.01
C TYR A 3 -5.91 1.68 -6.98
N PHE A 4 -4.90 1.98 -6.17
CA PHE A 4 -4.13 3.22 -6.26
C PHE A 4 -2.76 3.05 -5.59
N TRP A 5 -1.78 3.83 -6.04
CA TRP A 5 -0.45 3.86 -5.45
C TRP A 5 -0.50 4.60 -4.11
N ALA A 6 -0.15 3.90 -3.03
CA ALA A 6 -0.24 4.43 -1.66
C ALA A 6 1.13 4.78 -1.08
N GLY A 7 2.18 4.05 -1.44
CA GLY A 7 3.55 4.33 -0.99
C GLY A 7 4.45 4.98 -2.04
N SER A 8 3.89 5.38 -3.19
CA SER A 8 4.61 6.16 -4.19
C SER A 8 3.81 7.32 -4.77
N TYR A 9 4.54 8.34 -5.19
CA TYR A 9 4.07 9.48 -5.96
C TYR A 9 4.08 9.11 -7.43
N GLU A 10 2.95 9.30 -8.11
CA GLU A 10 2.88 9.23 -9.57
C GLU A 10 2.73 10.63 -10.18
N PRO A 11 3.40 10.90 -11.32
CA PRO A 11 3.16 12.12 -12.08
C PRO A 11 1.77 12.08 -12.75
N ASP A 12 1.26 13.26 -13.10
CA ASP A 12 0.03 13.45 -13.89
C ASP A 12 -1.28 12.88 -13.29
N ARG A 13 -1.29 12.52 -12.00
CA ARG A 13 -2.53 12.32 -11.26
C ARG A 13 -3.17 13.69 -10.97
N PRO A 14 -4.51 13.77 -10.93
CA PRO A 14 -5.20 15.02 -10.60
C PRO A 14 -4.79 15.66 -9.25
N ASP A 15 -4.24 14.86 -8.33
CA ASP A 15 -3.75 15.28 -7.01
C ASP A 15 -2.22 15.30 -6.90
N SER A 16 -1.46 15.08 -7.99
CA SER A 16 0.01 15.09 -7.95
C SER A 16 0.59 16.41 -7.42
N GLY A 17 -0.12 17.53 -7.62
CA GLY A 17 0.26 18.85 -7.11
C GLY A 17 0.12 19.03 -5.59
N ASP A 18 -0.57 18.12 -4.89
CA ASP A 18 -0.75 18.18 -3.44
C ASP A 18 0.49 17.67 -2.68
N PHE A 19 1.35 16.90 -3.33
CA PHE A 19 2.58 16.35 -2.73
C PHE A 19 3.68 17.40 -2.64
N LYS A 20 4.32 17.49 -1.46
CA LYS A 20 5.47 18.36 -1.23
C LYS A 20 6.74 17.66 -1.70
N ALA A 21 7.79 18.44 -1.97
CA ALA A 21 9.10 17.88 -2.26
C ALA A 21 9.65 17.04 -1.09
N SER A 22 9.32 17.43 0.15
CA SER A 22 9.71 16.70 1.37
C SER A 22 9.01 15.36 1.55
N ASP A 23 7.92 15.12 0.83
CA ASP A 23 7.18 13.85 0.92
C ASP A 23 7.81 12.76 0.05
N LYS A 24 8.78 13.10 -0.80
CA LYS A 24 9.30 12.24 -1.87
C LYS A 24 10.73 11.80 -1.58
N GLY A 25 10.96 10.52 -1.76
CA GLY A 25 12.26 9.88 -1.73
C GLY A 25 12.88 9.72 -3.12
N LYS A 26 13.63 8.63 -3.26
CA LYS A 26 14.22 8.21 -4.53
C LYS A 26 13.15 7.78 -5.53
N GLU A 27 13.53 7.85 -6.80
CA GLU A 27 12.73 7.35 -7.90
C GLU A 27 12.64 5.82 -7.84
N LEU A 28 11.50 5.26 -8.25
CA LEU A 28 11.31 3.81 -8.32
C LEU A 28 12.06 3.23 -9.51
N ASP A 29 12.73 2.10 -9.30
CA ASP A 29 13.42 1.42 -10.39
C ASP A 29 12.42 0.87 -11.40
N GLY A 30 12.64 1.15 -12.68
CA GLY A 30 11.74 0.77 -13.77
C GLY A 30 10.53 1.69 -14.00
N TRP A 31 10.29 2.70 -13.15
CA TRP A 31 9.10 3.57 -13.22
C TRP A 31 9.48 5.07 -13.28
N PRO A 32 9.74 5.62 -14.48
CA PRO A 32 10.24 6.99 -14.63
C PRO A 32 9.27 8.06 -14.10
N GLY A 33 9.79 8.96 -13.27
CA GLY A 33 9.05 10.06 -12.64
C GLY A 33 8.25 9.65 -11.40
N GLU A 34 8.29 8.38 -11.02
CA GLU A 34 7.62 7.85 -9.85
C GLU A 34 8.57 7.83 -8.65
N HIS A 35 8.12 8.31 -7.48
CA HIS A 35 8.99 8.44 -6.30
C HIS A 35 8.41 7.74 -5.09
N TRP A 36 9.24 7.11 -4.27
CA TRP A 36 8.82 6.58 -2.98
C TRP A 36 8.29 7.71 -2.10
N LEU A 37 7.26 7.44 -1.30
CA LEU A 37 6.67 8.42 -0.39
C LEU A 37 7.10 8.19 1.05
N ASP A 38 7.27 9.28 1.79
CA ASP A 38 7.42 9.23 3.23
C ASP A 38 6.08 8.83 3.89
N LEU A 39 5.99 7.58 4.31
CA LEU A 39 4.79 6.99 4.92
C LEU A 39 4.44 7.63 6.27
N ASN A 40 5.38 8.34 6.90
CA ASN A 40 5.18 9.06 8.15
C ASN A 40 4.74 10.52 7.94
N SER A 41 4.72 11.01 6.70
CA SER A 41 4.27 12.37 6.41
C SER A 41 2.75 12.52 6.59
N ASP A 42 2.35 13.47 7.43
CA ASP A 42 0.95 13.88 7.57
C ASP A 42 0.34 14.29 6.23
N ASN A 43 1.13 14.92 5.34
CA ASN A 43 0.65 15.34 4.02
C ASN A 43 0.32 14.14 3.12
N VAL A 44 1.17 13.10 3.15
CA VAL A 44 0.94 11.84 2.43
C VAL A 44 -0.32 11.15 2.95
N ARG A 45 -0.46 11.05 4.28
CA ARG A 45 -1.64 10.46 4.93
C ARG A 45 -2.93 11.22 4.61
N ASP A 46 -2.88 12.55 4.56
CA ASP A 46 -4.02 13.37 4.14
C ASP A 46 -4.42 13.12 2.68
N ILE A 47 -3.44 13.00 1.77
CA ILE A 47 -3.71 12.69 0.37
C ILE A 47 -4.33 11.30 0.23
N MET A 48 -3.79 10.29 0.92
CA MET A 48 -4.38 8.94 0.87
C MET A 48 -5.77 8.89 1.48
N SER A 49 -6.04 9.64 2.54
CA SER A 49 -7.39 9.78 3.09
C SER A 49 -8.39 10.31 2.06
N LYS A 50 -7.98 11.31 1.26
CA LYS A 50 -8.80 11.83 0.15
C LYS A 50 -9.02 10.77 -0.93
N ARG A 51 -8.00 9.98 -1.28
CA ARG A 51 -8.11 8.88 -2.27
C ARG A 51 -9.05 7.77 -1.79
N ILE A 52 -8.96 7.37 -0.52
CA ILE A 52 -9.86 6.38 0.10
C ILE A 52 -11.29 6.91 0.13
N LYS A 53 -11.49 8.18 0.51
CA LYS A 53 -12.82 8.83 0.46
C LYS A 53 -13.38 8.84 -0.96
N LEU A 54 -12.56 9.11 -1.97
CA LEU A 54 -12.97 9.06 -3.36
C LEU A 54 -13.37 7.63 -3.79
N ALA A 55 -12.63 6.61 -3.34
CA ALA A 55 -13.01 5.22 -3.56
C ALA A 55 -14.40 4.91 -2.97
N ALA A 56 -14.68 5.40 -1.75
CA ALA A 56 -16.00 5.28 -1.14
C ALA A 56 -17.10 5.96 -1.96
N GLN A 57 -16.85 7.20 -2.40
CA GLN A 57 -17.79 7.96 -3.23
C GLN A 57 -18.07 7.30 -4.58
N LYS A 58 -17.11 6.53 -5.11
CA LYS A 58 -17.25 5.75 -6.34
C LYS A 58 -17.89 4.38 -6.14
N GLY A 59 -18.20 3.99 -4.89
CA GLY A 59 -18.84 2.71 -4.57
C GLY A 59 -17.87 1.53 -4.57
N CYS A 60 -16.59 1.74 -4.28
CA CYS A 60 -15.62 0.66 -4.16
C CYS A 60 -15.87 -0.16 -2.88
N ASP A 61 -15.99 -1.48 -2.98
CA ASP A 61 -16.12 -2.38 -1.81
C ASP A 61 -14.78 -2.62 -1.09
N ALA A 62 -13.68 -2.43 -1.81
CA ALA A 62 -12.33 -2.67 -1.33
C ALA A 62 -11.31 -1.77 -2.03
N ILE A 63 -10.15 -1.56 -1.39
CA ILE A 63 -8.98 -0.88 -1.96
C ILE A 63 -7.78 -1.83 -2.06
N ASP A 64 -6.95 -1.58 -3.06
CA ASP A 64 -5.65 -2.24 -3.28
C ASP A 64 -4.56 -1.16 -3.28
N PRO A 65 -4.03 -0.80 -2.10
CA PRO A 65 -3.01 0.23 -1.93
C PRO A 65 -1.61 -0.32 -2.28
N ASP A 66 -1.03 0.15 -3.39
CA ASP A 66 0.27 -0.33 -3.87
C ASP A 66 1.46 0.34 -3.18
N ASN A 67 2.64 -0.27 -3.34
CA ASN A 67 3.95 0.25 -2.91
C ASN A 67 4.12 0.51 -1.41
N ILE A 68 3.37 -0.23 -0.59
CA ILE A 68 3.48 -0.18 0.88
C ILE A 68 4.74 -0.89 1.42
N ASP A 69 5.56 -1.47 0.54
CA ASP A 69 6.77 -2.25 0.81
C ASP A 69 8.06 -1.50 0.48
N ALA A 70 8.01 -0.16 0.52
CA ALA A 70 9.16 0.72 0.30
C ALA A 70 10.38 0.39 1.18
N TYR A 71 10.16 -0.24 2.35
CA TYR A 71 11.22 -0.68 3.27
C TYR A 71 12.17 -1.73 2.67
N ASP A 72 11.71 -2.49 1.67
CA ASP A 72 12.51 -3.52 0.97
C ASP A 72 13.18 -2.96 -0.30
N ASN A 73 13.16 -1.64 -0.46
CA ASN A 73 13.65 -0.93 -1.64
C ASN A 73 14.64 0.19 -1.26
N ASP A 74 15.44 0.65 -2.23
CA ASP A 74 16.27 1.85 -2.06
C ASP A 74 15.41 3.13 -2.12
N ASN A 75 14.61 3.34 -1.07
CA ASN A 75 13.63 4.42 -1.00
C ASN A 75 14.23 5.82 -0.75
N GLY A 76 15.46 5.90 -0.22
CA GLY A 76 16.13 7.16 0.10
C GLY A 76 15.54 7.95 1.27
N LEU A 77 14.60 7.37 2.02
CA LEU A 77 13.89 7.95 3.17
C LEU A 77 14.22 7.22 4.48
N GLY A 78 14.85 6.05 4.39
CA GLY A 78 15.17 5.23 5.57
C GLY A 78 13.95 4.53 6.16
N LEU A 79 12.92 4.27 5.33
CA LEU A 79 11.70 3.59 5.75
C LEU A 79 11.99 2.16 6.23
N THR A 80 11.29 1.78 7.28
CA THR A 80 11.39 0.49 7.95
C THR A 80 10.10 -0.32 7.80
N GLN A 81 10.15 -1.60 8.17
CA GLN A 81 8.96 -2.44 8.28
C GLN A 81 7.93 -1.84 9.25
N ASP A 82 8.39 -1.27 10.37
CA ASP A 82 7.49 -0.65 11.37
C ASP A 82 6.73 0.56 10.81
N ASP A 83 7.39 1.38 9.98
CA ASP A 83 6.74 2.51 9.29
C ASP A 83 5.62 2.01 8.37
N SER A 84 5.86 0.90 7.68
CA SER A 84 4.89 0.31 6.75
C SER A 84 3.76 -0.40 7.48
N VAL A 85 4.03 -1.05 8.62
CA VAL A 85 3.00 -1.61 9.50
C VAL A 85 2.09 -0.51 10.03
N ASP A 86 2.65 0.60 10.53
CA ASP A 86 1.86 1.74 11.00
C ASP A 86 1.04 2.37 9.87
N TYR A 87 1.64 2.49 8.69
CA TYR A 87 0.96 3.02 7.52
C TYR A 87 -0.19 2.13 7.03
N VAL A 88 0.01 0.80 6.95
CA VAL A 88 -1.05 -0.16 6.62
C VAL A 88 -2.18 -0.11 7.63
N LYS A 89 -1.86 0.03 8.93
CA LYS A 89 -2.86 0.24 9.97
C LYS A 89 -3.67 1.50 9.72
N PHE A 90 -3.01 2.62 9.46
CA PHE A 90 -3.68 3.89 9.14
C PHE A 90 -4.59 3.77 7.91
N ILE A 91 -4.11 3.19 6.80
CA ILE A 91 -4.89 2.98 5.57
C ILE A 91 -6.11 2.09 5.85
N SER A 92 -5.90 1.00 6.59
CA SER A 92 -6.96 0.06 6.96
C SER A 92 -8.03 0.68 7.84
N GLU A 93 -7.65 1.43 8.88
CA GLU A 93 -8.59 2.12 9.77
C GLU A 93 -9.36 3.22 9.02
N THR A 94 -8.68 3.94 8.13
CA THR A 94 -9.30 4.98 7.30
C THR A 94 -10.32 4.38 6.33
N ALA A 95 -9.98 3.29 5.64
CA ALA A 95 -10.89 2.58 4.75
C ALA A 95 -12.09 1.99 5.50
N ALA A 96 -11.86 1.38 6.66
CA ALA A 96 -12.92 0.84 7.52
C ALA A 96 -13.92 1.91 7.96
N SER A 97 -13.49 3.16 8.16
CA SER A 97 -14.40 4.28 8.48
C SER A 97 -15.42 4.59 7.37
N PHE A 98 -15.16 4.13 6.14
CA PHE A 98 -16.05 4.20 4.99
C PHE A 98 -16.68 2.85 4.61
N ASN A 99 -16.59 1.82 5.46
CA ASN A 99 -17.01 0.44 5.19
C ASN A 99 -16.31 -0.20 3.97
N ILE A 100 -15.05 0.17 3.73
CA ILE A 100 -14.23 -0.39 2.65
C ILE A 100 -13.23 -1.39 3.22
N SER A 101 -13.06 -2.53 2.54
CA SER A 101 -12.02 -3.52 2.88
C SER A 101 -10.66 -3.14 2.30
N THR A 102 -9.57 -3.53 2.95
CA THR A 102 -8.19 -3.20 2.52
C THR A 102 -7.40 -4.48 2.23
N GLY A 103 -6.66 -4.47 1.11
CA GLY A 103 -5.70 -5.51 0.76
C GLY A 103 -4.28 -5.21 1.23
N LEU A 104 -3.46 -6.25 1.35
CA LEU A 104 -2.01 -6.14 1.42
C LEU A 104 -1.40 -6.47 0.05
N LYS A 105 -0.81 -5.48 -0.61
CA LYS A 105 -0.10 -5.66 -1.87
C LYS A 105 1.37 -6.01 -1.57
N ASN A 106 1.81 -7.19 -2.01
CA ASN A 106 3.13 -7.75 -1.68
C ASN A 106 3.44 -7.65 -0.17
N GLY A 107 4.61 -7.15 0.24
CA GLY A 107 4.92 -6.90 1.66
C GLY A 107 4.95 -8.15 2.54
N GLY A 108 5.52 -9.25 2.05
CA GLY A 108 5.50 -10.57 2.71
C GLY A 108 6.03 -10.54 4.16
N ASP A 109 7.08 -9.77 4.42
CA ASP A 109 7.73 -9.69 5.73
C ASP A 109 6.83 -9.09 6.83
N ILE A 110 5.89 -8.20 6.48
CA ILE A 110 5.03 -7.54 7.45
C ILE A 110 3.71 -8.28 7.70
N ILE A 111 3.45 -9.38 6.98
CA ILE A 111 2.23 -10.18 7.13
C ILE A 111 1.92 -10.51 8.59
N PRO A 112 2.86 -11.01 9.43
CA PRO A 112 2.55 -11.33 10.83
C PRO A 112 1.99 -10.16 11.63
N SER A 113 2.40 -8.93 11.29
CA SER A 113 2.01 -7.69 11.98
C SER A 113 0.70 -7.10 11.47
N VAL A 114 0.35 -7.31 10.20
CA VAL A 114 -0.79 -6.65 9.54
C VAL A 114 -1.92 -7.59 9.16
N LEU A 115 -1.72 -8.91 9.28
CA LEU A 115 -2.71 -9.91 8.85
C LEU A 115 -4.08 -9.69 9.49
N SER A 116 -4.17 -9.19 10.73
CA SER A 116 -5.46 -8.90 11.38
C SER A 116 -6.16 -7.63 10.86
N LEU A 117 -5.43 -6.74 10.20
CA LEU A 117 -5.89 -5.43 9.73
C LEU A 117 -6.52 -5.52 8.33
N VAL A 118 -5.88 -6.27 7.44
CA VAL A 118 -6.29 -6.42 6.02
C VAL A 118 -7.24 -7.60 5.78
N GLN A 119 -8.00 -7.60 4.69
CA GLN A 119 -8.99 -8.62 4.37
C GLN A 119 -8.51 -9.65 3.33
N PHE A 120 -7.48 -9.32 2.56
CA PHE A 120 -6.92 -10.18 1.51
C PHE A 120 -5.47 -9.75 1.20
N SER A 121 -4.77 -10.58 0.44
CA SER A 121 -3.51 -10.22 -0.19
C SER A 121 -3.67 -10.10 -1.70
N VAL A 122 -2.95 -9.16 -2.31
CA VAL A 122 -2.63 -9.14 -3.73
C VAL A 122 -1.14 -9.41 -3.83
N ASN A 123 -0.75 -10.46 -4.56
CA ASN A 123 0.65 -10.81 -4.71
C ASN A 123 1.00 -10.90 -6.19
N GLU A 124 2.18 -10.40 -6.53
CA GLU A 124 2.78 -10.56 -7.85
C GLU A 124 3.88 -11.62 -7.77
N GLN A 125 3.89 -12.54 -8.73
CA GLN A 125 5.03 -13.39 -9.04
C GLN A 125 5.50 -14.35 -7.92
N CYS A 126 4.69 -14.71 -6.91
CA CYS A 126 5.19 -15.60 -5.85
C CYS A 126 5.67 -16.96 -6.38
N VAL A 127 5.09 -17.42 -7.49
CA VAL A 127 5.48 -18.67 -8.14
C VAL A 127 6.87 -18.54 -8.78
N GLU A 128 7.14 -17.42 -9.43
CA GLU A 128 8.44 -17.14 -10.07
C GLU A 128 9.53 -16.93 -9.02
N MET A 129 9.21 -16.19 -7.95
CA MET A 129 10.13 -15.83 -6.88
C MET A 129 10.23 -16.90 -5.77
N THR A 130 9.45 -17.99 -5.87
CA THR A 130 9.41 -19.08 -4.87
C THR A 130 9.07 -18.60 -3.45
N GLU A 131 8.08 -17.73 -3.33
CA GLU A 131 7.67 -17.09 -2.07
C GLU A 131 6.20 -17.32 -1.70
N CYS A 132 5.48 -18.20 -2.42
CA CYS A 132 4.05 -18.42 -2.18
C CYS A 132 3.73 -18.94 -0.77
N ASP A 133 4.69 -19.64 -0.14
CA ASP A 133 4.54 -20.14 1.24
C ASP A 133 4.35 -18.98 2.23
N THR A 134 4.99 -17.84 2.00
CA THR A 134 4.83 -16.61 2.81
C THR A 134 3.39 -16.11 2.78
N PHE A 135 2.79 -16.05 1.59
CA PHE A 135 1.41 -15.57 1.40
C PHE A 135 0.34 -16.60 1.78
N SER A 136 0.70 -17.87 1.97
CA SER A 136 -0.22 -18.92 2.45
C SER A 136 -0.83 -18.60 3.82
N ALA A 137 -0.19 -17.73 4.61
CA ALA A 137 -0.71 -17.21 5.87
C ALA A 137 -2.12 -16.59 5.74
N PHE A 138 -2.43 -15.94 4.61
CA PHE A 138 -3.77 -15.42 4.33
C PHE A 138 -4.79 -16.55 4.19
N VAL A 139 -4.49 -17.57 3.39
CA VAL A 139 -5.38 -18.72 3.17
C VAL A 139 -5.61 -19.48 4.48
N ASN A 140 -4.55 -19.66 5.28
CA ASN A 140 -4.63 -20.28 6.61
C ASN A 140 -5.51 -19.47 7.57
N ALA A 141 -5.58 -18.16 7.41
CA ALA A 141 -6.48 -17.26 8.14
C ALA A 141 -7.86 -17.08 7.48
N SER A 142 -8.22 -17.92 6.49
CA SER A 142 -9.46 -17.83 5.70
C SER A 142 -9.63 -16.49 4.95
N LYS A 143 -8.52 -15.90 4.50
CA LYS A 143 -8.46 -14.70 3.67
C LYS A 143 -7.94 -15.05 2.27
N PRO A 144 -8.51 -14.50 1.18
CA PRO A 144 -8.07 -14.83 -0.16
C PRO A 144 -6.71 -14.18 -0.50
N VAL A 145 -6.00 -14.82 -1.42
CA VAL A 145 -4.82 -14.27 -2.11
C VAL A 145 -5.20 -14.10 -3.58
N PHE A 146 -5.21 -12.87 -4.07
CA PHE A 146 -5.38 -12.54 -5.48
C PHE A 146 -3.99 -12.51 -6.13
N HIS A 147 -3.56 -13.66 -6.67
CA HIS A 147 -2.25 -13.82 -7.29
C HIS A 147 -2.25 -13.32 -8.75
N ILE A 148 -1.19 -12.62 -9.13
CA ILE A 148 -0.88 -12.16 -10.49
C ILE A 148 0.36 -12.91 -10.99
#